data_AF-A0A4Y7NNP2-F1
#
_entry.id   AF-A0A4Y7NNP2-F1
#
_cell.length_a   1.000
_cell.length_b   1.000
_cell.length_c   1.000
_cell.angle_alpha   90.00
_cell.angle_beta   90.00
_cell.angle_gamma   90.00
#
_symmetry.space_group_name_H-M   'P 1'
#
loop_
_entity.id
_entity.type
_entity.pdbx_description
1 polymer ?
#
loop_
_entity_poly.entity_id
_entity_poly.type
_entity_poly.pdbx_seq_one_letter_code
_entity_poly.pdbx_strand_id
1 'polypeptide(L)'
;MVFFNTCRVSLKLHGNVVVVAAKQQQCVAIQSIAQRSISSKAMRQGLPSQPKPAPFPYKEKRYNFLRALFDPTTSRLDENSKLIIVEGPPAAGKGALAKELAEELDMAYFKSPTVTDSYINDYGYDLRKLDPLLPESCQSYVENDFIKDPTRNHGTKAARFQLKKLELRYQTYLEALAHILNTGQGVVMDRSPYSDMVYVTAMTETGIVGKSVYNYYHRVRNNALFALWRPHLVIYLDVPVAETRRRIEARNRPHEKDSKIATEPYLKSLEESYKKDFLKEVSSHAEVLVYDWTKTGDSEIVVEDVERLDFEKYGVYDEKMKDWRRYDKWDWNNNRQKFTHDQEFILRYLNVPAIQCPEIIIPGEDYKVFENVLADAPGSKYAKGFNSDMGDKGMLFKLS
;
A
#
# COMPACT_ATOMS: atom_id res chain seq x y z
N MET A 1 -11.45 15.62 58.15
CA MET A 1 -10.06 16.10 58.07
C MET A 1 -9.24 15.11 57.26
N VAL A 2 -9.19 15.27 55.93
CA VAL A 2 -8.13 14.71 55.06
C VAL A 2 -7.98 15.70 53.91
N PHE A 3 -6.77 16.20 53.75
CA PHE A 3 -6.40 17.36 52.94
C PHE A 3 -6.30 17.04 51.45
N PHE A 4 -6.80 17.95 50.62
CA PHE A 4 -6.38 18.10 49.22
C PHE A 4 -4.92 18.54 49.19
N ASN A 5 -4.08 17.85 48.41
CA ASN A 5 -2.74 18.32 48.11
C ASN A 5 -2.55 18.41 46.60
N THR A 6 -2.59 19.64 46.08
CA THR A 6 -2.32 20.00 44.70
C THR A 6 -0.81 20.17 44.51
N CYS A 7 -0.15 19.17 43.90
CA CYS A 7 1.23 19.34 43.42
C CYS A 7 1.21 19.84 41.97
N ARG A 8 1.53 21.13 41.80
CA ARG A 8 2.01 21.69 40.52
C ARG A 8 3.42 21.13 40.27
N VAL A 9 3.60 20.40 39.17
CA VAL A 9 4.93 20.07 38.64
C VAL A 9 5.12 20.87 37.35
N SER A 10 6.05 21.81 37.40
CA SER A 10 6.57 22.56 36.26
C SER A 10 7.49 21.64 35.45
N LEU A 11 7.21 21.43 34.16
CA LEU A 11 8.04 20.65 33.25
C LEU A 11 8.64 21.59 32.19
N LYS A 12 9.93 21.85 32.33
CA LYS A 12 10.75 22.45 31.28
C LYS A 12 10.91 21.42 30.15
N LEU A 13 10.49 21.80 28.95
CA LEU A 13 10.65 21.06 27.69
C LEU A 13 12.11 21.02 27.26
N HIS A 14 12.70 19.83 27.12
CA HIS A 14 13.81 19.55 26.20
C HIS A 14 13.64 18.10 25.66
N GLY A 15 13.51 17.98 24.34
CA GLY A 15 14.02 16.86 23.53
C GLY A 15 13.47 15.44 23.69
N ASN A 16 12.60 15.09 22.74
CA ASN A 16 12.54 13.86 21.92
C ASN A 16 11.98 12.53 22.47
N VAL A 17 11.06 11.99 21.65
CA VAL A 17 10.30 10.72 21.70
C VAL A 17 9.13 10.68 22.69
N VAL A 18 7.91 10.89 22.17
CA VAL A 18 6.67 10.59 22.90
C VAL A 18 6.29 9.14 22.61
N VAL A 19 6.76 8.22 23.45
CA VAL A 19 6.19 6.87 23.53
C VAL A 19 4.97 6.94 24.45
N VAL A 20 3.77 6.73 23.93
CA VAL A 20 2.59 6.48 24.77
C VAL A 20 2.65 5.02 25.22
N ALA A 21 3.50 4.71 26.20
CA ALA A 21 3.60 3.37 26.79
C ALA A 21 3.02 3.37 28.21
N ALA A 22 2.02 2.53 28.44
CA ALA A 22 1.55 2.18 29.78
C ALA A 22 2.65 1.37 30.51
N LYS A 23 2.98 1.76 31.74
CA LYS A 23 3.94 1.03 32.60
C LYS A 23 3.41 -0.38 32.91
N GLN A 24 4.15 -1.42 32.52
CA GLN A 24 4.01 -2.78 33.06
C GLN A 24 5.24 -3.12 33.93
N GLN A 25 4.99 -3.68 35.11
CA GLN A 25 6.00 -4.07 36.09
C GLN A 25 6.80 -5.29 35.62
N GLN A 26 8.12 -5.24 35.80
CA GLN A 26 9.04 -6.34 35.55
C GLN A 26 8.83 -7.47 36.56
N CYS A 27 8.59 -8.68 36.06
CA CYS A 27 8.81 -9.92 36.80
C CYS A 27 9.78 -10.79 35.99
N VAL A 28 10.91 -11.11 36.60
CA VAL A 28 11.94 -12.01 36.06
C VAL A 28 11.49 -13.45 36.30
N ALA A 29 11.11 -14.17 35.24
CA ALA A 29 10.89 -15.61 35.28
C ALA A 29 11.27 -16.26 33.93
N ILE A 30 12.28 -17.13 34.00
CA ILE A 30 12.65 -18.28 33.15
C ILE A 30 12.10 -18.25 31.70
N GLN A 31 13.01 -18.01 30.75
CA GLN A 31 12.81 -18.05 29.30
C GLN A 31 12.23 -19.40 28.85
N SER A 32 10.94 -19.42 28.54
CA SER A 32 10.27 -20.47 27.78
C SER A 32 10.17 -20.07 26.30
N ILE A 33 10.20 -21.09 25.46
CA ILE A 33 10.26 -21.06 24.00
C ILE A 33 9.07 -20.28 23.37
N ALA A 34 9.42 -19.35 22.47
CA ALA A 34 8.65 -18.73 21.39
C ALA A 34 7.50 -17.76 21.76
N GLN A 35 7.85 -16.50 22.02
CA GLN A 35 6.97 -15.35 21.77
C GLN A 35 6.93 -15.09 20.26
N ARG A 36 5.73 -15.03 19.66
CA ARG A 36 5.54 -14.85 18.21
C ARG A 36 5.72 -13.40 17.75
N SER A 37 6.87 -12.82 18.05
CA SER A 37 7.27 -11.47 17.60
C SER A 37 8.06 -11.55 16.28
N ILE A 38 8.07 -10.45 15.52
CA ILE A 38 8.89 -10.37 14.31
C ILE A 38 10.37 -10.49 14.71
N SER A 39 11.16 -11.28 13.99
CA SER A 39 12.59 -11.48 14.27
C SER A 39 13.47 -11.25 13.04
N SER A 40 14.56 -10.53 13.21
CA SER A 40 15.57 -10.31 12.16
C SER A 40 16.24 -11.61 11.74
N LYS A 41 16.88 -11.58 10.57
CA LYS A 41 17.73 -12.65 10.08
C LYS A 41 18.89 -12.92 11.04
N ALA A 42 19.47 -11.88 11.63
CA ALA A 42 20.59 -12.01 12.58
C ALA A 42 20.16 -12.79 13.84
N MET A 43 19.00 -12.46 14.42
CA MET A 43 18.47 -13.14 15.60
C MET A 43 18.10 -14.61 15.35
N ARG A 44 17.73 -14.95 14.11
CA ARG A 44 17.41 -16.33 13.71
C ARG A 44 18.63 -17.19 13.36
N GLN A 45 19.81 -16.59 13.17
CA GLN A 45 21.03 -17.35 12.90
C GLN A 45 21.38 -18.24 14.09
N GLY A 46 21.37 -19.56 13.88
CA GLY A 46 21.69 -20.56 14.90
C GLY A 46 20.48 -21.18 15.61
N LEU A 47 19.26 -20.68 15.38
CA LEU A 47 18.04 -21.33 15.83
C LEU A 47 17.60 -22.44 14.84
N PRO A 48 17.03 -23.56 15.31
CA PRO A 48 16.52 -24.59 14.42
C PRO A 48 15.38 -24.01 13.55
N SER A 49 15.50 -24.16 12.23
CA SER A 49 14.44 -23.74 11.31
C SER A 49 13.17 -24.56 11.58
N GLN A 50 12.05 -23.88 11.80
CA GLN A 50 10.75 -24.54 11.91
C GLN A 50 10.44 -25.25 10.59
N PRO A 51 10.00 -26.52 10.60
CA PRO A 51 9.72 -27.26 9.38
C PRO A 51 8.49 -26.68 8.69
N LYS A 52 8.71 -25.79 7.72
CA LYS A 52 7.65 -25.18 6.90
C LYS A 52 7.49 -25.90 5.56
N PRO A 53 6.25 -26.04 5.05
CA PRO A 53 6.04 -26.47 3.67
C PRO A 53 6.69 -25.51 2.68
N ALA A 54 7.21 -26.04 1.57
CA ALA A 54 7.79 -25.22 0.50
C ALA A 54 6.76 -24.22 -0.06
N PRO A 55 7.16 -22.98 -0.42
CA PRO A 55 6.25 -21.95 -0.93
C PRO A 55 5.40 -22.45 -2.10
N PHE A 56 4.09 -22.16 -2.06
CA PHE A 56 3.19 -22.58 -3.13
C PHE A 56 3.33 -21.67 -4.37
N PRO A 57 3.51 -22.21 -5.59
CA PRO A 57 3.66 -21.42 -6.81
C PRO A 57 2.30 -20.88 -7.31
N TYR A 58 1.76 -19.90 -6.58
CA TYR A 58 0.40 -19.37 -6.77
C TYR A 58 0.18 -18.59 -8.07
N LYS A 59 1.25 -18.15 -8.74
CA LYS A 59 1.18 -17.50 -10.05
C LYS A 59 0.91 -18.47 -11.20
N GLU A 60 1.28 -19.74 -11.02
CA GLU A 60 1.17 -20.77 -12.07
C GLU A 60 0.08 -21.79 -11.75
N LYS A 61 -0.18 -22.05 -10.46
CA LYS A 61 -1.07 -23.11 -10.00
C LYS A 61 -2.23 -22.55 -9.20
N ARG A 62 -3.43 -23.01 -9.53
CA ARG A 62 -4.64 -22.68 -8.80
C ARG A 62 -4.69 -23.41 -7.45
N TYR A 63 -4.93 -22.68 -6.36
CA TYR A 63 -5.24 -23.25 -5.05
C TYR A 63 -6.76 -23.46 -4.93
N ASN A 64 -7.19 -24.72 -5.01
CA ASN A 64 -8.59 -25.14 -5.02
C ASN A 64 -8.96 -25.88 -3.73
N PHE A 65 -10.26 -26.13 -3.52
CA PHE A 65 -10.79 -26.89 -2.38
C PHE A 65 -10.02 -28.19 -2.08
N LEU A 66 -9.78 -29.03 -3.10
CA LEU A 66 -9.02 -30.28 -2.92
C LEU A 66 -7.60 -30.05 -2.40
N ARG A 67 -6.92 -29.01 -2.87
CA ARG A 67 -5.59 -28.64 -2.35
C ARG A 67 -5.69 -28.12 -0.92
N ALA A 68 -6.75 -27.38 -0.60
CA ALA A 68 -6.96 -26.83 0.73
C ALA A 68 -7.13 -27.89 1.83
N LEU A 69 -7.57 -29.10 1.47
CA LEU A 69 -7.62 -30.24 2.39
C LEU A 69 -6.21 -30.73 2.80
N PHE A 70 -5.24 -30.67 1.89
CA PHE A 70 -3.89 -31.22 2.10
C PHE A 70 -2.80 -30.16 2.34
N ASP A 71 -3.04 -28.90 1.97
CA ASP A 71 -2.10 -27.79 2.08
C ASP A 71 -2.72 -26.61 2.85
N PRO A 72 -2.90 -26.72 4.17
CA PRO A 72 -3.57 -25.68 4.92
C PRO A 72 -2.71 -24.44 5.11
N THR A 73 -3.32 -23.28 4.93
CA THR A 73 -2.65 -21.96 4.99
C THR A 73 -1.90 -21.76 6.30
N THR A 74 -2.48 -22.11 7.45
CA THR A 74 -1.88 -21.90 8.78
C THR A 74 -0.58 -22.68 9.00
N SER A 75 -0.33 -23.76 8.26
CA SER A 75 0.93 -24.52 8.36
C SER A 75 2.14 -23.79 7.76
N ARG A 76 1.88 -22.73 6.98
CA ARG A 76 2.91 -21.93 6.32
C ARG A 76 3.25 -20.67 7.12
N LEU A 77 2.28 -20.19 7.89
CA LEU A 77 2.38 -18.93 8.61
C LEU A 77 3.23 -19.07 9.88
N ASP A 78 4.00 -18.04 10.15
CA ASP A 78 4.83 -17.91 11.34
C ASP A 78 4.82 -16.47 11.88
N GLU A 79 5.75 -16.21 12.78
CA GLU A 79 5.95 -14.96 13.49
C GLU A 79 6.28 -13.82 12.51
N ASN A 80 7.10 -14.10 11.48
CA ASN A 80 7.49 -13.17 10.43
C ASN A 80 6.50 -13.07 9.26
N SER A 81 5.40 -13.83 9.25
CA SER A 81 4.33 -13.74 8.25
C SER A 81 3.44 -12.51 8.49
N LYS A 82 4.05 -11.32 8.44
CA LYS A 82 3.43 -10.03 8.77
C LYS A 82 3.45 -9.10 7.56
N LEU A 83 2.56 -8.12 7.59
CA LEU A 83 2.42 -7.08 6.58
C LEU A 83 2.82 -5.76 7.21
N ILE A 84 3.97 -5.23 6.78
CA ILE A 84 4.56 -3.99 7.23
C ILE A 84 4.48 -2.97 6.11
N ILE A 85 4.08 -1.74 6.43
CA ILE A 85 3.99 -0.66 5.46
C ILE A 85 4.85 0.50 5.94
N VAL A 86 5.70 1.01 5.05
CA VAL A 86 6.44 2.25 5.27
C VAL A 86 5.70 3.41 4.61
N GLU A 87 5.35 4.41 5.41
CA GLU A 87 4.56 5.59 5.05
C GLU A 87 5.31 6.88 5.35
N GLY A 88 4.86 7.99 4.76
CA GLY A 88 5.50 9.30 4.94
C GLY A 88 5.47 10.18 3.69
N PRO A 89 5.90 11.44 3.84
CA PRO A 89 5.78 12.45 2.81
C PRO A 89 6.60 12.11 1.55
N PRO A 90 6.35 12.78 0.42
CA PRO A 90 7.23 12.72 -0.74
C PRO A 90 8.69 12.94 -0.33
N ALA A 91 9.62 12.33 -1.06
CA ALA A 91 11.06 12.45 -0.80
C ALA A 91 11.61 12.00 0.58
N ALA A 92 10.82 11.31 1.41
CA ALA A 92 11.29 10.76 2.69
C ALA A 92 12.25 9.55 2.58
N GLY A 93 12.43 8.94 1.41
CA GLY A 93 13.31 7.76 1.25
C GLY A 93 12.66 6.41 1.57
N LYS A 94 11.33 6.36 1.71
CA LYS A 94 10.54 5.17 2.08
C LYS A 94 10.91 3.88 1.34
N GLY A 95 11.05 3.94 0.02
CA GLY A 95 11.39 2.76 -0.78
C GLY A 95 12.77 2.18 -0.47
N ALA A 96 13.74 3.00 -0.05
CA ALA A 96 15.06 2.51 0.38
C ALA A 96 14.95 1.79 1.72
N LEU A 97 14.35 2.45 2.72
CA LEU A 97 14.13 1.86 4.04
C LEU A 97 13.28 0.57 3.96
N ALA A 98 12.20 0.58 3.18
CA ALA A 98 11.33 -0.59 3.02
C ALA A 98 12.07 -1.78 2.39
N LYS A 99 13.05 -1.52 1.52
CA LYS A 99 13.89 -2.56 0.92
C LYS A 99 14.89 -3.10 1.93
N GLU A 100 15.58 -2.22 2.66
CA GLU A 100 16.52 -2.59 3.73
C GLU A 100 15.83 -3.42 4.82
N LEU A 101 14.66 -2.96 5.30
CA LEU A 101 13.84 -3.70 6.28
C LEU A 101 13.41 -5.08 5.75
N ALA A 102 13.05 -5.19 4.48
CA ALA A 102 12.70 -6.47 3.89
C ALA A 102 13.89 -7.45 3.90
N GLU A 103 15.09 -6.96 3.58
CA GLU A 103 16.32 -7.75 3.60
C GLU A 103 16.71 -8.19 5.02
N GLU A 104 16.64 -7.29 6.00
CA GLU A 104 16.97 -7.59 7.41
C GLU A 104 15.97 -8.54 8.08
N LEU A 105 14.67 -8.42 7.75
CA LEU A 105 13.60 -9.25 8.30
C LEU A 105 13.33 -10.54 7.51
N ASP A 106 14.04 -10.77 6.39
CA ASP A 106 13.82 -11.90 5.46
C ASP A 106 12.38 -11.91 4.89
N MET A 107 11.87 -10.73 4.57
CA MET A 107 10.53 -10.50 4.01
C MET A 107 10.62 -10.10 2.54
N ALA A 108 9.51 -10.25 1.80
CA ALA A 108 9.43 -9.80 0.43
C ALA A 108 9.19 -8.29 0.35
N TYR A 109 10.01 -7.59 -0.44
CA TYR A 109 9.82 -6.18 -0.71
C TYR A 109 8.84 -5.95 -1.87
N PHE A 110 7.78 -5.20 -1.61
CA PHE A 110 6.79 -4.78 -2.61
C PHE A 110 6.91 -3.28 -2.85
N LYS A 111 7.41 -2.94 -4.03
CA LYS A 111 7.60 -1.54 -4.46
C LYS A 111 6.26 -0.87 -4.74
N SER A 112 6.16 0.43 -4.42
CA SER A 112 5.02 1.25 -4.82
C SER A 112 4.85 1.27 -6.35
N PRO A 113 3.66 0.99 -6.90
CA PRO A 113 3.44 0.91 -8.34
C PRO A 113 3.48 2.29 -9.01
N THR A 114 3.98 2.33 -10.25
CA THR A 114 3.90 3.52 -11.11
C THR A 114 2.78 3.38 -12.13
N VAL A 115 2.15 4.50 -12.49
CA VAL A 115 1.10 4.51 -13.52
C VAL A 115 1.71 4.20 -14.88
N THR A 116 2.99 4.54 -15.08
CA THR A 116 3.76 4.15 -16.27
C THR A 116 3.70 2.64 -16.54
N ASP A 117 3.84 1.81 -15.50
CA ASP A 117 3.80 0.35 -15.64
C ASP A 117 2.44 -0.15 -16.16
N SER A 118 1.36 0.58 -15.88
CA SER A 118 0.00 0.21 -16.31
C SER A 118 -0.29 0.46 -17.80
N TYR A 119 0.59 1.19 -18.50
CA TYR A 119 0.46 1.43 -19.94
C TYR A 119 1.23 0.41 -20.80
N ILE A 120 1.92 -0.54 -20.17
CA ILE A 120 2.57 -1.64 -20.86
C ILE A 120 1.60 -2.82 -20.90
N ASN A 121 1.27 -3.31 -22.10
CA ASN A 121 0.39 -4.47 -22.23
C ASN A 121 1.12 -5.79 -21.90
N ASP A 122 0.37 -6.89 -21.88
CA ASP A 122 0.86 -8.23 -21.51
C ASP A 122 2.02 -8.76 -22.38
N TYR A 123 2.23 -8.19 -23.57
CA TYR A 123 3.31 -8.54 -24.50
C TYR A 123 4.43 -7.47 -24.55
N GLY A 124 4.40 -6.48 -23.66
CA GLY A 124 5.44 -5.46 -23.55
C GLY A 124 5.30 -4.27 -24.51
N TYR A 125 4.17 -4.15 -25.21
CA TYR A 125 3.91 -2.99 -26.07
C TYR A 125 3.47 -1.78 -25.22
N ASP A 126 4.10 -0.64 -25.45
CA ASP A 126 3.81 0.62 -24.77
C ASP A 126 2.64 1.35 -25.45
N LEU A 127 1.49 1.34 -24.78
CA LEU A 127 0.25 1.92 -25.29
C LEU A 127 0.32 3.44 -25.45
N ARG A 128 1.24 4.13 -24.77
CA ARG A 128 1.42 5.59 -24.88
C ARG A 128 1.87 6.02 -26.26
N LYS A 129 2.48 5.11 -27.04
CA LYS A 129 2.82 5.36 -28.45
C LYS A 129 1.59 5.68 -29.31
N LEU A 130 0.40 5.30 -28.84
CA LEU A 130 -0.87 5.54 -29.49
C LEU A 130 -1.53 6.86 -29.06
N ASP A 131 -0.97 7.60 -28.11
CA ASP A 131 -1.51 8.89 -27.63
C ASP A 131 -1.83 9.90 -28.76
N PRO A 132 -1.04 10.03 -29.85
CA PRO A 132 -1.38 10.92 -30.96
C PRO A 132 -2.67 10.55 -31.70
N LEU A 133 -3.11 9.30 -31.59
CA LEU A 133 -4.36 8.80 -32.19
C LEU A 133 -5.55 8.94 -31.25
N LEU A 134 -5.31 9.26 -29.97
CA LEU A 134 -6.34 9.34 -28.94
C LEU A 134 -6.85 10.78 -28.75
N PRO A 135 -8.16 10.95 -28.47
CA PRO A 135 -8.70 12.21 -28.00
C PRO A 135 -7.98 12.68 -26.73
N GLU A 136 -7.89 13.99 -26.51
CA GLU A 136 -7.19 14.57 -25.37
C GLU A 136 -7.69 14.02 -24.03
N SER A 137 -8.99 13.74 -23.91
CA SER A 137 -9.62 13.15 -22.71
C SER A 137 -9.08 11.75 -22.38
N CYS A 138 -8.64 10.98 -23.39
CA CYS A 138 -8.17 9.60 -23.31
C CYS A 138 -6.64 9.44 -23.36
N GLN A 139 -5.90 10.49 -23.74
CA GLN A 139 -4.43 10.47 -23.74
C GLN A 139 -3.85 10.07 -22.39
N SER A 140 -2.68 9.42 -22.43
CA SER A 140 -1.97 9.00 -21.22
C SER A 140 -1.64 10.19 -20.30
N TYR A 141 -1.55 9.89 -19.01
CA TYR A 141 -1.22 10.89 -18.00
C TYR A 141 -0.48 10.18 -16.85
N VAL A 142 0.86 10.28 -16.88
CA VAL A 142 1.74 9.63 -15.91
C VAL A 142 2.20 10.60 -14.81
N GLU A 143 3.02 10.13 -13.88
CA GLU A 143 3.56 10.93 -12.78
C GLU A 143 4.25 12.20 -13.25
N ASN A 144 5.05 12.12 -14.33
CA ASN A 144 5.77 13.28 -14.86
C ASN A 144 4.80 14.32 -15.44
N ASP A 145 3.69 13.90 -16.06
CA ASP A 145 2.68 14.81 -16.58
C ASP A 145 1.90 15.47 -15.44
N PHE A 146 1.58 14.69 -14.40
CA PHE A 146 0.96 15.20 -13.18
C PHE A 146 1.83 16.23 -12.47
N ILE A 147 3.14 15.96 -12.38
CA ILE A 147 4.10 16.90 -11.82
C ILE A 147 4.16 18.17 -12.70
N LYS A 148 4.21 18.03 -14.02
CA LYS A 148 4.35 19.16 -14.94
C LYS A 148 3.11 20.07 -14.98
N ASP A 149 1.93 19.49 -15.09
CA ASP A 149 0.65 20.21 -15.09
C ASP A 149 -0.44 19.44 -14.34
N PRO A 150 -0.52 19.61 -13.00
CA PRO A 150 -1.54 18.96 -12.18
C PRO A 150 -2.94 19.51 -12.45
N THR A 151 -3.06 20.68 -13.09
CA THR A 151 -4.36 21.32 -13.37
C THR A 151 -4.88 21.07 -14.79
N ARG A 152 -4.23 20.18 -15.55
CA ARG A 152 -4.64 19.83 -16.91
C ARG A 152 -6.11 19.43 -16.97
N ASN A 153 -6.84 20.01 -17.93
CA ASN A 153 -8.28 19.83 -18.11
C ASN A 153 -9.07 20.15 -16.83
N HIS A 154 -8.78 21.30 -16.19
CA HIS A 154 -9.40 21.72 -14.94
C HIS A 154 -9.26 20.69 -13.80
N GLY A 155 -8.14 19.95 -13.78
CA GLY A 155 -7.85 18.94 -12.75
C GLY A 155 -8.49 17.57 -12.98
N THR A 156 -9.29 17.40 -14.03
CA THR A 156 -9.92 16.11 -14.36
C THR A 156 -8.90 15.00 -14.59
N LYS A 157 -7.78 15.30 -15.26
CA LYS A 157 -6.72 14.30 -15.50
C LYS A 157 -6.02 13.91 -14.20
N ALA A 158 -5.76 14.87 -13.31
CA ALA A 158 -5.24 14.60 -11.97
C ALA A 158 -6.18 13.73 -11.13
N ALA A 159 -7.50 13.98 -11.21
CA ALA A 159 -8.50 13.15 -10.54
C ALA A 159 -8.48 11.69 -11.04
N ARG A 160 -8.48 11.47 -12.36
CA ARG A 160 -8.38 10.13 -12.98
C ARG A 160 -7.06 9.44 -12.62
N PHE A 161 -5.96 10.19 -12.64
CA PHE A 161 -4.64 9.71 -12.24
C PHE A 161 -4.63 9.20 -10.80
N GLN A 162 -5.24 9.94 -9.90
CA GLN A 162 -5.30 9.54 -8.50
C GLN A 162 -6.15 8.29 -8.29
N LEU A 163 -7.29 8.17 -9.00
CA LEU A 163 -8.08 6.94 -8.99
C LEU A 163 -7.29 5.75 -9.54
N LYS A 164 -6.52 5.95 -10.61
CA LYS A 164 -5.64 4.91 -11.16
C LYS A 164 -4.53 4.53 -10.19
N LYS A 165 -3.95 5.50 -9.47
CA LYS A 165 -2.98 5.26 -8.39
C LYS A 165 -3.57 4.42 -7.26
N LEU A 166 -4.80 4.72 -6.84
CA LEU A 166 -5.52 3.91 -5.85
C LEU A 166 -5.70 2.47 -6.36
N GLU A 167 -6.17 2.29 -7.59
CA GLU A 167 -6.36 0.96 -8.20
C GLU A 167 -5.06 0.14 -8.22
N LEU A 168 -3.96 0.73 -8.69
CA LEU A 168 -2.67 0.04 -8.76
C LEU A 168 -2.13 -0.33 -7.37
N ARG A 169 -2.25 0.57 -6.39
CA ARG A 169 -1.87 0.27 -5.00
C ARG A 169 -2.74 -0.82 -4.40
N TYR A 170 -4.03 -0.83 -4.74
CA TYR A 170 -4.97 -1.86 -4.32
C TYR A 170 -4.60 -3.24 -4.89
N GLN A 171 -4.26 -3.31 -6.19
CA GLN A 171 -3.75 -4.53 -6.84
C GLN A 171 -2.46 -5.03 -6.17
N THR A 172 -1.48 -4.15 -5.99
CA THR A 172 -0.21 -4.51 -5.33
C THR A 172 -0.43 -5.00 -3.90
N TYR A 173 -1.40 -4.42 -3.19
CA TYR A 173 -1.76 -4.84 -1.83
C TYR A 173 -2.45 -6.21 -1.81
N LEU A 174 -3.32 -6.51 -2.78
CA LEU A 174 -3.89 -7.85 -2.94
C LEU A 174 -2.82 -8.90 -3.22
N GLU A 175 -1.85 -8.57 -4.07
CA GLU A 175 -0.71 -9.45 -4.34
C GLU A 175 0.14 -9.69 -3.09
N ALA A 176 0.34 -8.67 -2.24
CA ALA A 176 1.03 -8.81 -0.96
C ALA A 176 0.28 -9.77 -0.01
N LEU A 177 -1.05 -9.63 0.11
CA LEU A 177 -1.87 -10.55 0.90
C LEU A 177 -1.81 -11.98 0.33
N ALA A 178 -1.92 -12.14 -0.98
CA ALA A 178 -1.80 -13.43 -1.64
C ALA A 178 -0.42 -14.05 -1.40
N HIS A 179 0.64 -13.25 -1.46
CA HIS A 179 2.01 -13.70 -1.22
C HIS A 179 2.17 -14.27 0.19
N ILE A 180 1.75 -13.52 1.22
CA ILE A 180 1.83 -13.96 2.62
C ILE A 180 1.09 -15.28 2.82
N LEU A 181 -0.13 -15.41 2.31
CA LEU A 181 -0.96 -16.61 2.53
C LEU A 181 -0.48 -17.84 1.75
N ASN A 182 0.19 -17.66 0.60
CA ASN A 182 0.68 -18.78 -0.20
C ASN A 182 2.10 -19.23 0.19
N THR A 183 2.94 -18.30 0.65
CA THR A 183 4.36 -18.57 0.92
C THR A 183 4.68 -18.66 2.40
N GLY A 184 3.95 -17.95 3.26
CA GLY A 184 4.34 -17.74 4.66
C GLY A 184 5.51 -16.77 4.83
N GLN A 185 5.89 -16.03 3.79
CA GLN A 185 6.88 -14.97 3.87
C GLN A 185 6.16 -13.65 4.15
N GLY A 186 6.64 -12.89 5.13
CA GLY A 186 6.15 -11.53 5.39
C GLY A 186 6.42 -10.58 4.23
N VAL A 187 5.74 -9.44 4.21
CA VAL A 187 5.85 -8.44 3.16
C VAL A 187 6.09 -7.05 3.77
N VAL A 188 7.05 -6.31 3.19
CA VAL A 188 7.26 -4.89 3.46
C VAL A 188 6.90 -4.10 2.20
N MET A 189 5.99 -3.12 2.35
CA MET A 189 5.49 -2.30 1.24
C MET A 189 5.88 -0.82 1.38
N ASP A 190 6.17 -0.16 0.25
CA ASP A 190 6.23 1.31 0.18
C ASP A 190 4.86 1.87 -0.21
N ARG A 191 4.19 2.48 0.78
CA ARG A 191 2.82 3.01 0.74
C ARG A 191 1.71 1.98 0.57
N SER A 192 0.53 2.40 1.02
CA SER A 192 -0.69 1.61 1.02
C SER A 192 -1.85 2.30 0.30
N PRO A 193 -2.92 1.56 -0.04
CA PRO A 193 -4.16 2.18 -0.50
C PRO A 193 -4.85 3.01 0.61
N TYR A 194 -4.57 2.73 1.89
CA TYR A 194 -5.15 3.46 3.02
C TYR A 194 -4.66 4.91 3.11
N SER A 195 -3.38 5.16 2.81
CA SER A 195 -2.77 6.50 2.86
C SER A 195 -3.07 7.36 1.64
N ASP A 196 -3.64 6.80 0.57
CA ASP A 196 -3.81 7.52 -0.70
C ASP A 196 -4.78 8.72 -0.59
N MET A 197 -5.68 8.69 0.40
CA MET A 197 -6.61 9.77 0.73
C MET A 197 -5.91 11.12 1.01
N VAL A 198 -4.72 11.11 1.62
CA VAL A 198 -4.00 12.34 1.99
C VAL A 198 -3.64 13.19 0.77
N TYR A 199 -3.41 12.56 -0.39
CA TYR A 199 -3.12 13.26 -1.65
C TYR A 199 -4.36 13.94 -2.20
N VAL A 200 -5.53 13.30 -2.10
CA VAL A 200 -6.81 13.86 -2.56
C VAL A 200 -7.22 15.04 -1.69
N THR A 201 -7.03 14.94 -0.37
CA THR A 201 -7.24 16.05 0.55
C THR A 201 -6.36 17.24 0.16
N ALA A 202 -5.06 17.02 -0.02
CA ALA A 202 -4.12 18.07 -0.41
C ALA A 202 -4.44 18.69 -1.78
N MET A 203 -4.84 17.87 -2.76
CA MET A 203 -5.27 18.36 -4.07
C MET A 203 -6.54 19.20 -4.00
N THR A 204 -7.46 18.87 -3.09
CA THR A 204 -8.72 19.62 -2.92
C THR A 204 -8.48 20.95 -2.23
N GLU A 205 -7.67 20.97 -1.16
CA GLU A 205 -7.35 22.19 -0.41
C GLU A 205 -6.54 23.20 -1.24
N THR A 206 -5.70 22.72 -2.15
CA THR A 206 -4.92 23.57 -3.06
C THR A 206 -5.66 23.93 -4.36
N GLY A 207 -6.91 23.48 -4.53
CA GLY A 207 -7.73 23.79 -5.70
C GLY A 207 -7.29 23.10 -7.00
N ILE A 208 -6.53 22.00 -6.91
CA ILE A 208 -6.19 21.15 -8.07
C ILE A 208 -7.43 20.37 -8.51
N VAL A 209 -8.20 19.83 -7.56
CA VAL A 209 -9.45 19.11 -7.84
C VAL A 209 -10.62 19.73 -7.09
N GLY A 210 -11.82 19.58 -7.65
CA GLY A 210 -13.06 20.05 -7.03
C GLY A 210 -13.55 19.16 -5.88
N LYS A 211 -14.45 19.70 -5.05
CA LYS A 211 -15.07 18.96 -3.93
C LYS A 211 -15.88 17.73 -4.37
N SER A 212 -16.46 17.77 -5.57
CA SER A 212 -17.18 16.64 -6.17
C SER A 212 -16.26 15.42 -6.35
N VAL A 213 -15.04 15.65 -6.85
CA VAL A 213 -14.00 14.61 -6.98
C VAL A 213 -13.61 14.05 -5.62
N TYR A 214 -13.40 14.91 -4.62
CA TYR A 214 -13.10 14.49 -3.24
C TYR A 214 -14.18 13.53 -2.72
N ASN A 215 -15.45 13.94 -2.77
CA ASN A 215 -16.57 13.12 -2.30
C ASN A 215 -16.67 11.79 -3.06
N TYR A 216 -16.50 11.82 -4.38
CA TYR A 216 -16.51 10.62 -5.20
C TYR A 216 -15.36 9.67 -4.84
N TYR A 217 -14.15 10.19 -4.66
CA TYR A 217 -12.99 9.41 -4.26
C TYR A 217 -13.22 8.70 -2.91
N HIS A 218 -13.75 9.41 -1.92
CA HIS A 218 -14.10 8.81 -0.62
C HIS A 218 -15.13 7.69 -0.76
N ARG A 219 -16.11 7.84 -1.66
CA ARG A 219 -17.10 6.79 -1.94
C ARG A 219 -16.45 5.55 -2.55
N VAL A 220 -15.57 5.72 -3.54
CA VAL A 220 -14.79 4.61 -4.14
C VAL A 220 -13.92 3.92 -3.08
N ARG A 221 -13.15 4.70 -2.31
CA ARG A 221 -12.29 4.22 -1.22
C ARG A 221 -13.08 3.40 -0.20
N ASN A 222 -14.17 3.94 0.34
CA ASN A 222 -14.96 3.28 1.38
C ASN A 222 -15.65 2.02 0.85
N ASN A 223 -16.02 1.99 -0.43
CA ASN A 223 -16.57 0.80 -1.07
C ASN A 223 -15.51 -0.29 -1.31
N ALA A 224 -14.23 0.05 -1.46
CA ALA A 224 -13.19 -0.92 -1.79
C ALA A 224 -12.38 -1.42 -0.59
N LEU A 225 -12.07 -0.56 0.39
CA LEU A 225 -11.12 -0.88 1.47
C LEU A 225 -11.63 -1.95 2.45
N PHE A 226 -12.95 -2.12 2.61
CA PHE A 226 -13.51 -3.10 3.54
C PHE A 226 -13.15 -4.55 3.16
N ALA A 227 -12.85 -4.80 1.89
CA ALA A 227 -12.55 -6.14 1.38
C ALA A 227 -11.09 -6.58 1.66
N LEU A 228 -10.21 -5.64 2.04
CA LEU A 228 -8.80 -5.88 2.32
C LEU A 228 -8.56 -6.13 3.81
N TRP A 229 -7.57 -6.97 4.11
CA TRP A 229 -7.05 -7.09 5.48
C TRP A 229 -6.09 -5.93 5.78
N ARG A 230 -6.30 -5.23 6.89
CA ARG A 230 -5.46 -4.10 7.31
C ARG A 230 -4.04 -4.55 7.69
N PRO A 231 -3.02 -3.69 7.65
CA PRO A 231 -1.65 -4.08 7.99
C PRO A 231 -1.48 -4.48 9.45
N HIS A 232 -0.35 -5.14 9.74
CA HIS A 232 0.08 -5.38 11.12
C HIS A 232 0.85 -4.19 11.68
N LEU A 233 1.69 -3.58 10.86
CA LEU A 233 2.55 -2.48 11.30
C LEU A 233 2.60 -1.41 10.22
N VAL A 234 2.47 -0.15 10.65
CA VAL A 234 2.74 1.02 9.83
C VAL A 234 3.89 1.80 10.45
N ILE A 235 4.96 1.98 9.68
CA ILE A 235 6.13 2.76 10.03
C ILE A 235 5.99 4.11 9.32
N TYR A 236 5.76 5.17 10.07
CA TYR A 236 5.61 6.52 9.53
C TYR A 236 6.89 7.33 9.71
N LEU A 237 7.41 7.84 8.61
CA LEU A 237 8.59 8.71 8.56
C LEU A 237 8.14 10.17 8.61
N ASP A 238 8.31 10.83 9.76
CA ASP A 238 7.96 12.23 9.93
C ASP A 238 9.09 13.12 9.38
N VAL A 239 8.81 13.87 8.32
CA VAL A 239 9.76 14.81 7.72
C VAL A 239 9.08 16.17 7.62
N PRO A 240 9.61 17.23 8.27
CA PRO A 240 9.04 18.57 8.17
C PRO A 240 8.93 19.05 6.72
N VAL A 241 7.94 19.90 6.43
CA VAL A 241 7.70 20.46 5.08
C VAL A 241 8.96 21.12 4.49
N ALA A 242 9.68 21.89 5.29
CA ALA A 242 10.88 22.60 4.84
C ALA A 242 11.97 21.63 4.35
N GLU A 243 12.19 20.53 5.09
CA GLU A 243 13.17 19.51 4.71
C GLU A 243 12.67 18.67 3.54
N THR A 244 11.37 18.34 3.50
CA THR A 244 10.74 17.66 2.35
C THR A 244 10.96 18.45 1.06
N ARG A 245 10.73 19.76 1.08
CA ARG A 245 10.97 20.64 -0.07
C ARG A 245 12.43 20.66 -0.48
N ARG A 246 13.35 20.79 0.49
CA ARG A 246 14.80 20.73 0.22
C ARG A 246 15.20 19.43 -0.46
N ARG A 247 14.67 18.29 -0.02
CA ARG A 247 14.94 16.97 -0.62
C ARG A 247 14.36 16.81 -2.02
N ILE A 248 13.18 17.38 -2.27
CA ILE A 248 12.58 17.44 -3.61
C ILE A 248 13.50 18.25 -4.54
N GLU A 249 13.96 19.42 -4.10
CA GLU A 249 14.88 20.26 -4.88
C GLU A 249 16.22 19.56 -5.14
N ALA A 250 16.80 18.91 -4.12
CA ALA A 250 18.07 18.18 -4.23
C ALA A 250 18.00 16.97 -5.18
N ARG A 251 16.82 16.36 -5.34
CA ARG A 251 16.60 15.23 -6.26
C ARG A 251 16.67 15.65 -7.73
N ASN A 252 16.45 16.93 -8.01
CA ASN A 252 16.55 17.53 -9.34
C ASN A 252 15.77 16.78 -10.44
N ARG A 253 14.54 16.36 -10.14
CA ARG A 253 13.66 15.79 -11.18
C ARG A 253 13.08 16.90 -12.06
N PRO A 254 12.91 16.66 -13.37
CA PRO A 254 12.30 17.64 -14.28
C PRO A 254 10.93 18.08 -13.77
N HIS A 255 10.68 19.39 -13.78
CA HIS A 255 9.40 20.02 -13.42
C HIS A 255 8.92 19.80 -11.96
N GLU A 256 9.61 19.02 -11.13
CA GLU A 256 9.18 18.74 -9.75
C GLU A 256 9.30 19.97 -8.84
N LYS A 257 10.36 20.77 -9.01
CA LYS A 257 10.61 21.97 -8.20
C LYS A 257 9.56 23.07 -8.40
N ASP A 258 9.16 23.31 -9.64
CA ASP A 258 8.26 24.42 -10.00
C ASP A 258 6.78 24.01 -10.02
N SER A 259 6.49 22.75 -9.71
CA SER A 259 5.13 22.23 -9.70
C SER A 259 4.32 22.73 -8.50
N LYS A 260 3.00 22.84 -8.70
CA LYS A 260 2.04 23.10 -7.61
C LYS A 260 2.13 22.08 -6.48
N ILE A 261 2.57 20.85 -6.76
CA ILE A 261 2.69 19.79 -5.74
C ILE A 261 3.89 19.95 -4.80
N ALA A 262 4.90 20.75 -5.20
CA ALA A 262 6.06 21.05 -4.36
C ALA A 262 5.88 22.35 -3.57
N THR A 263 4.72 23.00 -3.70
CA THR A 263 4.41 24.22 -2.95
C THR A 263 4.21 23.92 -1.47
N GLU A 264 4.61 24.88 -0.64
CA GLU A 264 4.48 24.77 0.82
C GLU A 264 3.03 24.52 1.29
N PRO A 265 1.99 25.18 0.73
CA PRO A 265 0.60 24.89 1.11
C PRO A 265 0.19 23.44 0.82
N TYR A 266 0.60 22.89 -0.33
CA TYR A 266 0.30 21.50 -0.69
C TYR A 266 0.96 20.51 0.27
N LEU A 267 2.26 20.69 0.52
CA LEU A 267 3.03 19.80 1.40
C LEU A 267 2.55 19.88 2.85
N LYS A 268 2.17 21.07 3.33
CA LYS A 268 1.60 21.28 4.65
C LYS A 268 0.23 20.58 4.80
N SER A 269 -0.66 20.74 3.82
CA SER A 269 -1.94 20.03 3.79
C SER A 269 -1.75 18.51 3.84
N LEU A 270 -0.79 18.00 3.07
CA LEU A 270 -0.44 16.58 3.05
C LEU A 270 0.07 16.09 4.42
N GLU A 271 0.98 16.83 5.05
CA GLU A 271 1.48 16.50 6.40
C GLU A 271 0.36 16.51 7.44
N GLU A 272 -0.50 17.53 7.41
CA GLU A 272 -1.63 17.65 8.32
C GLU A 272 -2.63 16.49 8.15
N SER A 273 -2.96 16.10 6.91
CA SER A 273 -3.87 14.97 6.66
C SER A 273 -3.27 13.62 7.05
N TYR A 274 -1.94 13.43 6.87
CA TYR A 274 -1.25 12.26 7.41
C TYR A 274 -1.43 12.17 8.94
N LYS A 275 -1.17 13.26 9.66
CA LYS A 275 -1.21 13.30 11.13
C LYS A 275 -2.62 13.24 11.71
N LYS A 276 -3.57 13.97 11.13
CA LYS A 276 -4.94 14.12 11.65
C LYS A 276 -5.85 12.95 11.27
N ASP A 277 -5.76 12.49 10.03
CA ASP A 277 -6.71 11.53 9.47
C ASP A 277 -6.10 10.13 9.42
N PHE A 278 -5.00 9.96 8.68
CA PHE A 278 -4.44 8.65 8.39
C PHE A 278 -3.89 7.94 9.64
N LEU A 279 -2.99 8.58 10.40
CA LEU A 279 -2.40 7.95 11.58
C LEU A 279 -3.45 7.63 12.65
N LYS A 280 -4.49 8.46 12.77
CA LYS A 280 -5.60 8.23 13.68
C LYS A 280 -6.43 7.01 13.27
N GLU A 281 -6.76 6.88 11.99
CA GLU A 281 -7.51 5.74 11.44
C GLU A 281 -6.70 4.44 11.51
N VAL A 282 -5.39 4.50 11.27
CA VAL A 282 -4.54 3.30 11.31
C VAL A 282 -4.29 2.84 12.75
N SER A 283 -4.12 3.77 13.69
CA SER A 283 -3.83 3.45 15.09
C SER A 283 -4.95 2.67 15.79
N SER A 284 -6.20 2.68 15.30
CA SER A 284 -7.27 1.83 15.85
C SER A 284 -7.14 0.36 15.45
N HIS A 285 -6.38 0.06 14.40
CA HIS A 285 -6.37 -1.28 13.78
C HIS A 285 -4.99 -1.91 13.65
N ALA A 286 -3.93 -1.12 13.49
CA ALA A 286 -2.56 -1.58 13.35
C ALA A 286 -1.65 -0.98 14.44
N GLU A 287 -0.46 -1.56 14.62
CA GLU A 287 0.59 -0.88 15.36
C GLU A 287 1.23 0.21 14.49
N VAL A 288 1.60 1.31 15.13
CA VAL A 288 2.17 2.48 14.44
C VAL A 288 3.47 2.87 15.14
N LEU A 289 4.55 2.91 14.38
CA LEU A 289 5.84 3.46 14.81
C LEU A 289 6.07 4.77 14.06
N VAL A 290 6.41 5.83 14.78
CA VAL A 290 6.65 7.16 14.21
C VAL A 290 8.10 7.55 14.47
N TYR A 291 8.83 7.85 13.41
CA TYR A 291 10.23 8.25 13.48
C TYR A 291 10.40 9.69 13.01
N ASP A 292 11.15 10.49 13.76
CA ASP A 292 11.69 11.74 13.22
C ASP A 292 12.74 11.40 12.17
N TRP A 293 12.39 11.65 10.90
CA TRP A 293 13.18 11.28 9.73
C TRP A 293 13.82 12.51 9.07
N THR A 294 14.07 13.56 9.85
CA THR A 294 14.77 14.78 9.41
C THR A 294 16.19 14.49 8.92
N LYS A 295 16.86 13.50 9.51
CA LYS A 295 18.06 12.87 8.96
C LYS A 295 17.71 11.42 8.64
N THR A 296 18.24 10.87 7.56
CA THR A 296 18.06 9.45 7.24
C THR A 296 18.59 8.64 8.41
N GLY A 297 17.71 7.87 9.05
CA GLY A 297 18.05 7.02 10.17
C GLY A 297 18.68 5.70 9.73
N ASP A 298 19.21 4.97 10.70
CA ASP A 298 19.72 3.61 10.53
C ASP A 298 18.55 2.62 10.51
N SER A 299 18.55 1.67 9.57
CA SER A 299 17.53 0.63 9.46
C SER A 299 17.58 -0.33 10.65
N GLU A 300 18.77 -0.55 11.23
CA GLU A 300 18.98 -1.46 12.37
C GLU A 300 18.14 -1.02 13.59
N ILE A 301 18.07 0.28 13.86
CA ILE A 301 17.28 0.84 14.97
C ILE A 301 15.79 0.55 14.76
N VAL A 302 15.31 0.70 13.52
CA VAL A 302 13.92 0.41 13.18
C VAL A 302 13.63 -1.07 13.36
N VAL A 303 14.55 -1.96 12.97
CA VAL A 303 14.40 -3.40 13.18
C VAL A 303 14.35 -3.75 14.66
N GLU A 304 15.25 -3.22 15.49
CA GLU A 304 15.21 -3.46 16.95
C GLU A 304 13.86 -3.07 17.57
N ASP A 305 13.31 -1.92 17.18
CA ASP A 305 12.02 -1.47 17.68
C ASP A 305 10.87 -2.36 17.19
N VAL A 306 10.95 -2.85 15.95
CA VAL A 306 9.98 -3.81 15.39
C VAL A 306 10.04 -5.15 16.13
N GLU A 307 11.23 -5.62 16.49
CA GLU A 307 11.41 -6.86 17.27
C GLU A 307 10.86 -6.75 18.69
N ARG A 308 10.89 -5.55 19.28
CA ARG A 308 10.32 -5.28 20.61
C ARG A 308 8.79 -5.27 20.64
N LEU A 309 8.13 -5.23 19.47
CA LEU A 309 6.67 -5.23 19.40
C LEU A 309 6.11 -6.62 19.73
N ASP A 310 5.14 -6.63 20.64
CA ASP A 310 4.32 -7.80 20.94
C ASP A 310 2.98 -7.68 20.20
N PHE A 311 2.79 -8.53 19.19
CA PHE A 311 1.55 -8.62 18.40
C PHE A 311 0.51 -9.57 19.02
N GLU A 312 0.89 -10.40 20.00
CA GLU A 312 0.04 -11.42 20.61
C GLU A 312 -0.77 -10.89 21.80
N LYS A 313 -0.41 -9.69 22.32
CA LYS A 313 -1.16 -9.04 23.41
C LYS A 313 -2.63 -8.75 23.11
N TYR A 314 -3.04 -8.80 21.85
CA TYR A 314 -4.39 -8.44 21.40
C TYR A 314 -5.35 -9.64 21.43
N GLY A 315 -6.41 -9.51 22.22
CA GLY A 315 -7.45 -10.51 22.38
C GLY A 315 -8.61 -10.37 21.41
N VAL A 316 -9.68 -11.11 21.69
CA VAL A 316 -10.90 -11.19 20.86
C VAL A 316 -11.66 -9.87 20.77
N TYR A 317 -11.63 -9.08 21.86
CA TYR A 317 -12.37 -7.84 22.01
C TYR A 317 -11.64 -6.61 21.47
N ASP A 318 -10.34 -6.74 21.16
CA ASP A 318 -9.56 -5.65 20.62
C ASP A 318 -9.88 -5.40 19.15
N GLU A 319 -9.90 -4.14 18.73
CA GLU A 319 -10.09 -3.79 17.31
C GLU A 319 -8.81 -3.97 16.49
N LYS A 320 -7.65 -3.80 17.12
CA LYS A 320 -6.34 -4.00 16.50
C LYS A 320 -6.17 -5.44 16.05
N MET A 321 -5.54 -5.70 14.90
CA MET A 321 -5.27 -7.03 14.33
C MET A 321 -6.49 -7.94 14.09
N LYS A 322 -7.72 -7.41 14.12
CA LYS A 322 -8.94 -8.20 13.97
C LYS A 322 -8.96 -9.04 12.69
N ASP A 323 -8.42 -8.51 11.59
CA ASP A 323 -8.47 -9.20 10.29
C ASP A 323 -7.59 -10.46 10.26
N TRP A 324 -6.53 -10.48 11.07
CA TRP A 324 -5.52 -11.55 11.15
C TRP A 324 -5.80 -12.55 12.28
N ARG A 325 -6.78 -12.27 13.15
CA ARG A 325 -7.25 -13.23 14.17
C ARG A 325 -8.40 -14.07 13.65
N ARG A 326 -8.08 -15.11 12.89
CA ARG A 326 -9.08 -16.09 12.41
C ARG A 326 -8.95 -17.39 13.20
N TYR A 327 -10.06 -17.82 13.80
CA TYR A 327 -10.13 -19.05 14.58
C TYR A 327 -10.18 -20.29 13.70
N ASP A 328 -10.96 -20.24 12.62
CA ASP A 328 -11.13 -21.39 11.74
C ASP A 328 -10.00 -21.47 10.70
N LYS A 329 -9.43 -22.66 10.59
CA LYS A 329 -8.46 -23.03 9.56
C LYS A 329 -9.07 -22.86 8.15
N TRP A 330 -10.36 -23.09 8.00
CA TRP A 330 -11.05 -22.89 6.73
C TRP A 330 -11.19 -21.42 6.34
N ASP A 331 -11.36 -20.51 7.30
CA ASP A 331 -11.36 -19.07 7.00
C ASP A 331 -10.04 -18.64 6.36
N TRP A 332 -8.90 -19.11 6.88
CA TRP A 332 -7.60 -18.86 6.27
C TRP A 332 -7.52 -19.38 4.83
N ASN A 333 -7.99 -20.62 4.60
CA ASN A 333 -8.00 -21.23 3.27
C ASN A 333 -8.91 -20.48 2.28
N ASN A 334 -10.09 -20.03 2.72
CA ASN A 334 -11.03 -19.27 1.91
C ASN A 334 -10.46 -17.90 1.55
N ASN A 335 -9.85 -17.20 2.50
CA ASN A 335 -9.20 -15.92 2.22
C ASN A 335 -7.97 -16.07 1.32
N ARG A 336 -7.18 -17.14 1.48
CA ARG A 336 -6.09 -17.48 0.55
C ARG A 336 -6.62 -17.67 -0.88
N GLN A 337 -7.72 -18.40 -1.06
CA GLN A 337 -8.36 -18.56 -2.37
C GLN A 337 -8.83 -17.22 -2.93
N LYS A 338 -9.56 -16.45 -2.10
CA LYS A 338 -10.12 -15.15 -2.45
C LYS A 338 -9.06 -14.15 -2.91
N PHE A 339 -8.00 -13.95 -2.13
CA PHE A 339 -6.94 -12.99 -2.48
C PHE A 339 -6.04 -13.47 -3.62
N THR A 340 -5.99 -14.77 -3.91
CA THR A 340 -5.16 -15.31 -5.00
C THR A 340 -5.90 -15.32 -6.34
N HIS A 341 -7.15 -15.80 -6.38
CA HIS A 341 -7.85 -16.08 -7.62
C HIS A 341 -9.00 -15.14 -7.91
N ASP A 342 -9.65 -14.62 -6.87
CA ASP A 342 -10.84 -13.78 -7.02
C ASP A 342 -10.47 -12.29 -6.99
N GLN A 343 -9.20 -11.96 -7.28
CA GLN A 343 -8.72 -10.58 -7.28
C GLN A 343 -9.57 -9.69 -8.21
N GLU A 344 -9.96 -10.19 -9.38
CA GLU A 344 -10.83 -9.46 -10.30
C GLU A 344 -12.17 -9.09 -9.65
N PHE A 345 -12.79 -10.01 -8.90
CA PHE A 345 -14.04 -9.74 -8.17
C PHE A 345 -13.85 -8.68 -7.09
N ILE A 346 -12.69 -8.67 -6.42
CA ILE A 346 -12.39 -7.66 -5.41
C ILE A 346 -12.13 -6.31 -6.08
N LEU A 347 -11.44 -6.28 -7.22
CA LEU A 347 -11.17 -5.05 -7.97
C LEU A 347 -12.46 -4.40 -8.49
N ARG A 348 -13.54 -5.17 -8.72
CA ARG A 348 -14.86 -4.61 -9.07
C ARG A 348 -15.43 -3.68 -7.99
N TYR A 349 -14.98 -3.77 -6.72
CA TYR A 349 -15.38 -2.79 -5.70
C TYR A 349 -14.87 -1.37 -5.96
N LEU A 350 -13.83 -1.20 -6.79
CA LEU A 350 -13.39 0.13 -7.22
C LEU A 350 -14.29 0.72 -8.30
N ASN A 351 -15.08 -0.10 -8.99
CA ASN A 351 -15.95 0.32 -10.09
C ASN A 351 -17.27 0.93 -9.59
N VAL A 352 -17.18 2.10 -8.96
CA VAL A 352 -18.35 2.86 -8.48
C VAL A 352 -18.76 3.88 -9.54
N PRO A 353 -20.00 3.87 -10.07
CA PRO A 353 -20.43 4.82 -11.10
C PRO A 353 -20.34 6.29 -10.66
N ALA A 354 -19.67 7.15 -11.43
CA ALA A 354 -19.42 8.56 -11.12
C ALA A 354 -20.61 9.51 -11.37
N ILE A 355 -21.83 9.12 -10.98
CA ILE A 355 -23.08 9.84 -11.29
C ILE A 355 -23.05 11.32 -10.82
N GLN A 356 -22.42 11.60 -9.68
CA GLN A 356 -22.38 12.93 -9.06
C GLN A 356 -21.14 13.75 -9.45
N CYS A 357 -20.29 13.22 -10.34
CA CYS A 357 -19.01 13.79 -10.69
C CYS A 357 -18.77 13.56 -12.20
N PRO A 358 -19.54 14.26 -13.08
CA PRO A 358 -19.45 14.08 -14.52
C PRO A 358 -18.09 14.47 -15.09
N GLU A 359 -17.32 15.32 -14.40
CA GLU A 359 -16.02 15.81 -14.84
C GLU A 359 -15.00 14.69 -15.06
N ILE A 360 -15.04 13.63 -14.24
CA ILE A 360 -14.15 12.46 -14.37
C ILE A 360 -14.63 11.44 -15.39
N ILE A 361 -15.87 11.53 -15.86
CA ILE A 361 -16.40 10.60 -16.87
C ILE A 361 -15.80 10.96 -18.25
N ILE A 362 -15.33 9.95 -18.96
CA ILE A 362 -14.88 10.12 -20.36
C ILE A 362 -16.13 10.13 -21.25
N PRO A 363 -16.29 11.11 -22.17
CA PRO A 363 -17.40 11.11 -23.12
C PRO A 363 -17.46 9.79 -23.90
N GLY A 364 -18.68 9.28 -24.16
CA GLY A 364 -18.84 7.98 -24.82
C GLY A 364 -18.25 7.93 -26.23
N GLU A 365 -18.26 9.05 -26.96
CA GLU A 365 -17.65 9.18 -28.29
C GLU A 365 -16.13 9.01 -28.21
N ASP A 366 -15.47 9.73 -27.30
CA ASP A 366 -14.04 9.64 -27.06
C ASP A 366 -13.63 8.25 -26.56
N TYR A 367 -14.44 7.64 -25.71
CA TYR A 367 -14.20 6.30 -25.18
C TYR A 367 -14.28 5.25 -26.30
N LYS A 368 -15.23 5.37 -27.23
CA LYS A 368 -15.31 4.48 -28.39
C LYS A 368 -14.07 4.57 -29.29
N VAL A 369 -13.52 5.76 -29.48
CA VAL A 369 -12.25 5.93 -30.22
C VAL A 369 -11.11 5.24 -29.47
N PHE A 370 -11.05 5.43 -28.15
CA PHE A 370 -10.05 4.78 -27.31
C PHE A 370 -10.12 3.25 -27.37
N GLU A 371 -11.32 2.66 -27.26
CA GLU A 371 -11.52 1.21 -27.37
C GLU A 371 -11.04 0.67 -28.73
N ASN A 372 -11.40 1.34 -29.83
CA ASN A 372 -10.98 0.91 -31.17
C ASN A 372 -9.45 0.95 -31.32
N VAL A 373 -8.81 2.06 -30.91
CA VAL A 373 -7.35 2.23 -31.01
C VAL A 373 -6.61 1.20 -30.14
N LEU A 374 -7.14 0.87 -28.96
CA LEU A 374 -6.54 -0.16 -28.11
C LEU A 374 -6.77 -1.58 -28.62
N ALA A 375 -7.93 -1.88 -29.20
CA ALA A 375 -8.21 -3.19 -29.79
C ALA A 375 -7.31 -3.49 -31.00
N ASP A 376 -6.94 -2.45 -31.76
CA ASP A 376 -6.02 -2.54 -32.89
C ASP A 376 -4.53 -2.54 -32.47
N ALA A 377 -4.23 -2.33 -31.18
CA ALA A 377 -2.85 -2.30 -30.69
C ALA A 377 -2.20 -3.70 -30.75
N PRO A 378 -0.89 -3.79 -31.07
CA PRO A 378 -0.18 -5.07 -31.12
C PRO A 378 -0.26 -5.84 -29.80
N GLY A 379 -0.75 -7.08 -29.85
CA GLY A 379 -0.89 -7.96 -28.69
C GLY A 379 -2.10 -7.68 -27.78
N SER A 380 -2.95 -6.70 -28.11
CA SER A 380 -4.14 -6.36 -27.32
C SER A 380 -5.46 -6.92 -27.86
N LYS A 381 -5.43 -7.57 -29.04
CA LYS A 381 -6.63 -8.04 -29.74
C LYS A 381 -7.35 -9.19 -29.03
N TYR A 382 -6.58 -10.15 -28.51
CA TYR A 382 -7.07 -11.29 -27.74
C TYR A 382 -6.33 -11.41 -26.41
N ALA A 383 -6.89 -12.23 -25.50
CA ALA A 383 -6.27 -12.55 -24.23
C ALA A 383 -4.84 -13.12 -24.41
N LYS A 384 -4.02 -12.95 -23.38
CA LYS A 384 -2.65 -13.48 -23.37
C LYS A 384 -2.62 -14.98 -23.68
N GLY A 385 -1.80 -15.39 -24.64
CA GLY A 385 -1.72 -16.78 -25.08
C GLY A 385 -2.62 -17.13 -26.28
N PHE A 386 -3.42 -16.19 -26.78
CA PHE A 386 -4.32 -16.38 -27.93
C PHE A 386 -4.03 -15.42 -29.11
N ASN A 387 -2.89 -14.74 -29.14
CA ASN A 387 -2.51 -13.86 -30.24
C ASN A 387 -1.52 -14.57 -31.19
N SER A 388 -2.02 -15.04 -32.34
CA SER A 388 -1.19 -15.64 -33.40
C SER A 388 -0.03 -14.73 -33.82
N ASP A 389 -0.31 -13.43 -33.89
CA ASP A 389 0.58 -12.40 -34.39
C ASP A 389 1.77 -12.14 -33.44
N MET A 390 1.62 -12.54 -32.17
CA MET A 390 2.65 -12.48 -31.14
C MET A 390 3.41 -13.80 -30.96
N GLY A 391 3.12 -14.81 -31.80
CA GLY A 391 3.79 -16.10 -31.79
C GLY A 391 3.15 -17.14 -30.86
N ASP A 392 1.92 -16.93 -30.39
CA ASP A 392 1.21 -17.90 -29.57
C ASP A 392 0.84 -19.16 -30.35
N LYS A 393 1.15 -20.32 -29.75
CA LYS A 393 0.88 -21.65 -30.31
C LYS A 393 -0.13 -22.42 -29.47
N GLY A 394 -0.78 -23.41 -30.11
CA GLY A 394 -1.67 -24.35 -29.42
C GLY A 394 -2.99 -23.77 -28.94
N MET A 395 -3.46 -22.67 -29.55
CA MET A 395 -4.65 -21.92 -29.12
C MET A 395 -5.91 -22.77 -28.97
N LEU A 396 -6.11 -23.77 -29.85
CA LEU A 396 -7.26 -24.68 -29.81
C LEU A 396 -7.35 -25.56 -28.55
N PHE A 397 -6.23 -25.77 -27.86
CA PHE A 397 -6.15 -26.62 -26.66
C PHE A 397 -5.96 -25.82 -25.37
N LYS A 398 -5.95 -24.49 -25.45
CA LYS A 398 -5.90 -23.62 -24.28
C LYS A 398 -7.32 -23.37 -23.78
N LEU A 399 -7.54 -23.59 -22.48
CA LEU A 399 -8.75 -23.13 -21.80
C LEU A 399 -8.48 -21.69 -21.34
N SER A 400 -9.40 -20.77 -21.66
CA SER A 400 -9.32 -19.36 -21.23
C SER A 400 -9.57 -19.21 -19.74
#